data_AF-A0A645G8K9-F1
#
_entry.id   AF-A0A645G8K9-F1
#
_cell.length_a   1.000
_cell.length_b   1.000
_cell.length_c   1.000
_cell.angle_alpha   90.00
_cell.angle_beta   90.00
_cell.angle_gamma   90.00
#
_symmetry.space_group_name_H-M   'P 1'
#
loop_
_entity.id
_entity.type
_entity.pdbx_description
1 polymer ?
#
loop_
_entity_poly.entity_id
_entity_poly.type
_entity_poly.pdbx_seq_one_letter_code
_entity_poly.pdbx_strand_id
1 'polypeptide(L)'
;MENLIEKTARHVRGVRSVKIYVERKGNRLLVTIKAIISPESNVPDVSKEIQQRVYDHIKSTVGIELADVRILVKNISNDFKAKQRVE
;
A
#
# COMPACT_ATOMS: atom_id res chain seq x y z
N MET A 1 -4.41 14.95 -1.76
CA MET A 1 -4.96 13.66 -1.27
C MET A 1 -3.96 12.53 -1.45
N GLU A 2 -3.39 12.35 -2.66
CA GLU A 2 -2.40 11.29 -2.96
C GLU A 2 -1.18 11.30 -2.04
N ASN A 3 -0.51 12.45 -1.88
CA ASN A 3 0.71 12.56 -1.08
C ASN A 3 0.49 12.23 0.41
N LEU A 4 -0.73 12.47 0.92
CA LEU A 4 -1.11 12.11 2.28
C LEU A 4 -1.19 10.59 2.43
N ILE A 5 -1.94 9.95 1.53
CA ILE A 5 -2.10 8.49 1.47
C ILE A 5 -0.72 7.82 1.28
N GLU A 6 0.15 8.43 0.46
CA GLU A 6 1.52 7.96 0.23
C GLU A 6 2.34 7.91 1.51
N LYS A 7 2.35 9.01 2.27
CA LYS A 7 3.05 9.06 3.55
C LYS A 7 2.51 8.02 4.53
N THR A 8 1.19 7.92 4.66
CA THR A 8 0.54 6.97 5.56
C THR A 8 0.87 5.52 5.21
N ALA A 9 0.79 5.16 3.93
CA ALA A 9 1.09 3.81 3.46
C ALA A 9 2.59 3.48 3.55
N ARG A 10 3.47 4.46 3.31
CA ARG A 10 4.93 4.29 3.44
C ARG A 10 5.40 4.13 4.90
N HIS A 11 4.61 4.62 5.86
CA HIS A 11 4.85 4.40 7.29
C HIS A 11 4.52 2.98 7.78
N VAL A 12 3.92 2.13 6.94
CA VAL A 12 3.64 0.72 7.27
C VAL A 12 4.93 -0.08 7.21
N ARG A 13 5.19 -0.89 8.24
CA ARG A 13 6.38 -1.75 8.29
C ARG A 13 6.31 -2.79 7.18
N GLY A 14 7.43 -3.00 6.48
CA GLY A 14 7.49 -3.94 5.36
C GLY A 14 7.10 -3.34 4.00
N VAL A 15 6.69 -2.08 3.93
CA VAL A 15 6.48 -1.37 2.65
C VAL A 15 7.79 -0.77 2.16
N ARG A 16 8.25 -1.26 1.01
CA ARG A 16 9.48 -0.76 0.37
C ARG A 16 9.21 0.47 -0.50
N SER A 17 8.09 0.46 -1.20
CA SER A 17 7.64 1.57 -2.03
C SER A 17 6.14 1.50 -2.24
N VAL A 18 5.51 2.65 -2.42
CA VAL A 18 4.07 2.73 -2.68
C VAL A 18 3.81 3.81 -3.72
N LYS A 19 2.89 3.55 -4.65
CA LYS A 19 2.37 4.52 -5.61
C LYS A 19 0.86 4.55 -5.51
N ILE A 20 0.29 5.74 -5.35
CA ILE A 20 -1.15 5.92 -5.23
C ILE A 20 -1.66 6.61 -6.48
N TYR A 21 -2.81 6.16 -6.95
CA TYR A 21 -3.54 6.76 -8.06
C TYR A 21 -4.97 6.97 -7.57
N VAL A 22 -5.39 8.23 -7.49
CA VAL A 22 -6.77 8.59 -7.16
C VAL A 22 -7.44 8.99 -8.46
N GLU A 23 -8.52 8.29 -8.81
CA GLU A 23 -9.30 8.56 -10.02
C GLU A 23 -10.77 8.75 -9.62
N ARG A 24 -11.39 9.81 -10.13
CA ARG A 24 -12.82 10.07 -9.90
C ARG A 24 -13.61 9.61 -11.12
N LYS A 25 -14.41 8.54 -10.97
CA LYS A 25 -15.40 8.14 -11.98
C LYS A 25 -16.79 8.56 -11.53
N GLY A 26 -17.25 9.70 -12.06
CA GLY A 26 -18.55 10.28 -11.73
C GLY A 26 -18.66 10.61 -10.23
N ASN A 27 -19.57 9.92 -9.53
CA ASN A 27 -19.79 10.07 -8.09
C ASN A 27 -18.95 9.10 -7.23
N ARG A 28 -18.10 8.26 -7.82
CA ARG A 28 -17.26 7.32 -7.07
C ARG A 28 -15.79 7.76 -7.11
N LEU A 29 -15.13 7.73 -5.95
CA LEU A 29 -13.69 7.89 -5.84
C LEU A 29 -13.05 6.49 -5.88
N LEU A 30 -12.25 6.23 -6.90
CA LEU A 30 -11.43 5.02 -7.00
C LEU A 30 -10.02 5.35 -6.53
N VAL A 31 -9.53 4.60 -5.55
CA VAL A 31 -8.14 4.71 -5.08
C VAL A 31 -7.41 3.41 -5.37
N THR A 32 -6.41 3.51 -6.23
CA THR A 32 -5.54 2.39 -6.58
C THR A 32 -4.19 2.57 -5.91
N ILE A 33 -3.84 1.64 -5.02
CA ILE A 33 -2.59 1.66 -4.26
C ILE A 33 -1.71 0.53 -4.79
N LYS A 34 -0.60 0.88 -5.42
CA LYS A 34 0.43 -0.06 -5.86
C LYS A 34 1.53 -0.11 -4.82
N ALA A 35 1.58 -1.18 -4.05
CA ALA A 35 2.60 -1.37 -3.01
C ALA A 35 3.65 -2.41 -3.44
N ILE A 36 4.89 -2.16 -3.07
CA ILE A 36 6.00 -3.12 -3.12
C ILE A 36 6.30 -3.52 -1.69
N ILE A 37 6.15 -4.81 -1.40
CA ILE A 37 6.26 -5.35 -0.05
C ILE A 37 7.56 -6.15 0.06
N SER A 38 8.26 -6.01 1.18
CA SER A 38 9.46 -6.77 1.49
C SER A 38 9.14 -8.26 1.65
N PRO A 39 10.01 -9.17 1.20
CA PRO A 39 9.79 -10.62 1.30
C PRO A 39 9.73 -11.12 2.75
N GLU A 40 10.38 -10.39 3.66
CA GLU A 40 10.39 -10.68 5.09
C GLU A 40 9.06 -10.34 5.78
N SER A 41 8.15 -9.66 5.08
CA SER A 41 6.87 -9.20 5.62
C SER A 41 5.70 -9.90 4.96
N ASN A 42 4.69 -10.25 5.77
CA ASN A 42 3.49 -10.91 5.27
C ASN A 42 2.66 -9.96 4.39
N VAL A 43 2.59 -10.26 3.09
CA VAL A 43 1.80 -9.50 2.11
C VAL A 43 0.35 -9.23 2.53
N PRO A 44 -0.45 -10.23 2.96
CA PRO A 44 -1.83 -9.97 3.35
C PRO A 44 -1.92 -9.07 4.59
N ASP A 45 -0.98 -9.21 5.53
CA ASP A 45 -0.94 -8.45 6.77
C ASP A 45 -0.60 -6.97 6.52
N VAL A 46 0.47 -6.74 5.76
CA VAL A 46 0.90 -5.41 5.32
C VAL A 46 -0.20 -4.74 4.47
N SER A 47 -0.82 -5.48 3.57
CA SER A 47 -1.91 -4.95 2.73
C SER A 47 -3.10 -4.51 3.58
N LYS A 48 -3.48 -5.31 4.58
CA LYS A 48 -4.57 -4.99 5.50
C LYS A 48 -4.25 -3.76 6.36
N GLU A 49 -3.01 -3.66 6.84
CA GLU A 49 -2.56 -2.49 7.62
C GLU A 49 -2.57 -1.22 6.76
N ILE A 50 -2.08 -1.27 5.51
CA ILE A 50 -2.18 -0.15 4.58
C ILE A 50 -3.64 0.24 4.36
N GLN A 51 -4.52 -0.73 4.09
CA GLN A 51 -5.95 -0.50 3.88
C GLN A 51 -6.58 0.22 5.07
N GLN A 52 -6.38 -0.29 6.29
CA GLN A 52 -6.93 0.31 7.51
C GLN A 52 -6.42 1.72 7.73
N ARG A 53 -5.09 1.92 7.68
CA ARG A 53 -4.51 3.25 7.91
C ARG A 53 -4.97 4.26 6.89
N VAL A 54 -5.02 3.89 5.61
CA VAL A 54 -5.52 4.79 4.56
C VAL A 54 -6.99 5.13 4.79
N TYR A 55 -7.81 4.14 5.12
CA TYR A 55 -9.23 4.36 5.37
C TYR A 55 -9.47 5.31 6.55
N ASP A 56 -8.78 5.07 7.66
CA ASP A 56 -8.84 5.90 8.86
C ASP A 56 -8.37 7.33 8.60
N HIS A 57 -7.24 7.48 7.89
CA HIS A 57 -6.70 8.81 7.56
C HIS A 57 -7.61 9.60 6.63
N ILE A 58 -8.21 8.96 5.61
CA ILE A 58 -9.13 9.65 4.70
C ILE A 58 -10.39 10.06 5.44
N LYS A 59 -10.95 9.17 6.26
CA LYS A 59 -12.13 9.45 7.08
C LYS A 59 -11.87 10.62 8.03
N SER A 60 -10.73 10.61 8.73
CA SER A 60 -10.38 11.66 9.68
C SER A 60 -10.00 12.99 9.01
N THR A 61 -9.36 12.96 7.84
CA THR A 61 -8.85 14.18 7.18
C THR A 61 -9.88 14.84 6.28
N VAL A 62 -10.64 14.03 5.54
CA VAL A 62 -11.50 14.51 4.45
C VAL A 62 -12.99 14.32 4.76
N GLY A 63 -13.34 13.46 5.72
CA GLY A 63 -14.72 13.25 6.15
C GLY A 63 -15.61 12.55 5.11
N ILE A 64 -15.04 12.01 4.04
CA ILE A 64 -15.75 11.27 2.99
C ILE A 64 -15.41 9.78 3.03
N GLU A 65 -16.41 8.94 2.80
CA GLU A 65 -16.23 7.49 2.65
C GLU A 65 -15.60 7.14 1.30
N LEU A 66 -14.53 6.34 1.34
CA LEU A 66 -13.89 5.79 0.15
C LEU A 66 -14.81 4.75 -0.50
N ALA A 67 -15.20 5.01 -1.74
CA ALA A 67 -16.11 4.12 -2.48
C ALA A 67 -15.42 2.82 -2.93
N ASP A 68 -14.16 2.88 -3.34
CA ASP A 68 -13.41 1.71 -3.84
C ASP A 68 -11.89 1.87 -3.60
N VAL A 69 -11.30 0.94 -2.84
CA VAL A 69 -9.84 0.86 -2.61
C VAL A 69 -9.30 -0.45 -3.19
N ARG A 70 -8.42 -0.34 -4.19
CA ARG A 70 -7.75 -1.50 -4.80
C ARG A 70 -6.27 -1.49 -4.46
N ILE A 71 -5.81 -2.51 -3.73
CA ILE A 71 -4.38 -2.73 -3.47
C ILE A 71 -3.83 -3.70 -4.52
N LEU A 72 -2.79 -3.28 -5.22
CA LEU A 72 -2.02 -4.09 -6.16
C LEU A 72 -0.62 -4.29 -5.58
N VAL A 73 -0.32 -5.50 -5.16
CA VAL A 73 1.02 -5.87 -4.70
C VAL A 73 1.85 -6.23 -5.93
N LYS A 74 2.76 -5.34 -6.31
CA LYS A 74 3.52 -5.48 -7.57
C LYS A 74 4.68 -6.47 -7.48
N ASN A 75 5.26 -6.66 -6.30
CA ASN A 75 6.42 -7.52 -6.12
C ASN A 75 6.55 -7.92 -4.66
N ILE A 76 6.85 -9.20 -4.45
CA ILE A 76 7.39 -9.74 -3.20
C ILE A 76 8.83 -10.05 -3.57
N SER A 77 9.73 -9.08 -3.37
CA SER A 77 11.10 -9.24 -3.88
C SER A 77 11.84 -10.26 -3.03
N ASN A 78 11.71 -11.55 -3.34
CA ASN A 78 12.60 -12.59 -2.86
C ASN A 78 13.95 -12.42 -3.56
N ASP A 79 14.70 -11.35 -3.24
CA ASP A 79 16.15 -11.33 -3.43
C ASP A 79 16.80 -12.09 -2.26
N PHE A 80 16.27 -13.28 -1.95
CA PHE A 80 17.01 -14.32 -1.26
C PHE A 80 17.86 -15.01 -2.32
N LYS A 81 18.77 -14.26 -2.98
CA LYS A 81 19.97 -14.88 -3.52
C LYS A 81 20.78 -15.30 -2.31
N ALA A 82 20.53 -16.52 -1.88
CA ALA A 82 21.38 -17.29 -1.01
C ALA A 82 22.84 -16.96 -1.37
N LYS A 83 23.59 -16.40 -0.42
CA LYS A 83 25.04 -16.55 -0.41
C LYS A 83 25.29 -18.04 -0.35
N GLN A 84 25.39 -18.67 -1.51
CA GLN A 84 25.92 -20.01 -1.65
C GLN A 84 27.36 -19.92 -1.21
N ARG A 85 27.59 -20.25 0.07
CA ARG A 85 28.91 -20.62 0.56
C ARG A 85 29.28 -21.90 -0.18
N VAL A 86 30.37 -21.88 -0.93
CA VAL A 86 31.17 -23.10 -1.14
C VAL A 86 32.60 -22.74 -0.79
N GLU A 87 33.17 -23.67 -0.04
CA GLU A 87 34.49 -23.72 0.57
C GLU A 87 35.61 -23.84 -0.47
#